data_AF-A0A9D2SGY9-F1
#
_entry.id   AF-A0A9D2SGY9-F1
#
_cell.length_a   1.000
_cell.length_b   1.000
_cell.length_c   1.000
_cell.angle_alpha   90.00
_cell.angle_beta   90.00
_cell.angle_gamma   90.00
#
_symmetry.space_group_name_H-M   'P 1'
#
loop_
_entity.id
_entity.type
_entity.pdbx_description
1 polymer ?
#
loop_
_entity_poly.entity_id
_entity_poly.type
_entity_poly.pdbx_seq_one_letter_code
_entity_poly.pdbx_strand_id
1 'polypeptide(L)'
;MRIGKRGVSLGAGALLGLGAVFSSYATSVEMDDAKEQMSALEEEKARVESTLQGLESLKADAAAYVQELDASLSEVSGELERLAGEIAAKEEEIAQAQVRLEEAKAREESQYGSMKLRIKYMYENGETSALETILSAGSIAELLNRAEYASQIAAYDRRMLTAYGEAKEAVRLEEETLEGERQSLLDLEESNRAKESSLEELMAAKTAQLASYEAQIEQAQGELDQYNADIAAQEQLMREIEAEMKRREEEARKQAEAQGETYTTTDLGNISFIWPCPSSSRITSYFGDRESPTEGASSNHKGVDIGAGTGADILAAAGGEVVISTYSYSAGNYIMIDHGGGVSTVYMHCSQLLVQAGDQVSQGQVIAKVGSTGYSTGPHLHFGIRSDGTYVNPLSHVSP
;
A
#
# COMPACT_ATOMS: atom_id res chain seq x y z
N MET A 1 -24.33 22.70 -6.38
CA MET A 1 -23.77 21.86 -7.46
C MET A 1 -23.93 20.41 -6.99
N ARG A 2 -24.97 19.72 -7.48
CA ARG A 2 -25.33 18.35 -7.08
C ARG A 2 -24.57 17.38 -7.98
N ILE A 3 -23.73 16.52 -7.41
CA ILE A 3 -23.10 15.41 -8.13
C ILE A 3 -23.54 14.13 -7.45
N GLY A 4 -24.14 13.25 -8.24
CA GLY A 4 -24.95 12.12 -7.82
C GLY A 4 -24.14 10.92 -7.36
N LYS A 5 -24.66 10.27 -6.31
CA LYS A 5 -24.32 8.90 -5.90
C LYS A 5 -24.75 7.94 -7.01
N ARG A 6 -23.81 7.19 -7.58
CA ARG A 6 -24.11 5.99 -8.37
C ARG A 6 -24.17 4.81 -7.40
N GLY A 7 -25.37 4.30 -7.17
CA GLY A 7 -25.58 3.05 -6.45
C GLY A 7 -25.13 1.88 -7.32
N VAL A 8 -24.32 1.01 -6.74
CA VAL A 8 -24.02 -0.32 -7.27
C VAL A 8 -25.23 -1.18 -6.94
N SER A 9 -25.92 -1.69 -7.96
CA SER A 9 -27.06 -2.57 -7.81
C SER A 9 -26.58 -4.00 -7.54
N LEU A 10 -26.79 -4.49 -6.32
CA LEU A 10 -26.80 -5.91 -6.01
C LEU A 10 -27.93 -6.58 -6.81
N GLY A 11 -27.58 -7.54 -7.66
CA GLY A 11 -28.52 -8.45 -8.31
C GLY A 11 -28.87 -9.59 -7.34
N ALA A 12 -29.94 -9.41 -6.57
CA ALA A 12 -30.55 -10.47 -5.76
C ALA A 12 -31.32 -11.47 -6.64
N GLY A 13 -31.29 -12.73 -6.22
CA GLY A 13 -31.75 -13.90 -6.95
C GLY A 13 -33.22 -13.96 -7.36
N ALA A 14 -33.47 -14.86 -8.30
CA ALA A 14 -34.79 -15.33 -8.68
C ALA A 14 -34.77 -16.88 -8.69
N LEU A 15 -35.14 -17.46 -7.56
CA LEU A 15 -35.60 -18.84 -7.44
C LEU A 15 -36.99 -18.94 -8.09
N LEU A 16 -37.08 -19.60 -9.24
CA LEU A 16 -38.36 -20.04 -9.81
C LEU A 16 -38.30 -21.55 -10.03
N GLY A 17 -39.10 -22.26 -9.23
CA GLY A 17 -39.26 -23.70 -9.32
C GLY A 17 -39.98 -24.10 -10.59
N LEU A 18 -39.41 -25.10 -11.26
CA LEU A 18 -40.04 -25.94 -12.25
C LEU A 18 -39.50 -27.36 -12.02
N GLY A 19 -40.39 -28.31 -11.77
CA GLY A 19 -40.04 -29.71 -11.69
C GLY A 19 -39.56 -30.19 -13.05
N ALA A 20 -38.25 -30.18 -13.25
CA ALA A 20 -37.58 -30.80 -14.39
C ALA A 20 -36.98 -32.12 -13.93
N VAL A 21 -37.14 -33.15 -14.75
CA VAL A 21 -36.40 -34.40 -14.63
C VAL A 21 -34.95 -34.05 -15.01
N PHE A 22 -34.15 -33.69 -14.02
CA PHE A 22 -32.73 -33.42 -14.25
C PHE A 22 -32.01 -34.77 -14.38
N SER A 23 -31.17 -34.93 -15.41
CA SER A 23 -30.29 -36.10 -15.56
C SER A 23 -29.19 -36.09 -14.50
N SER A 24 -28.73 -37.25 -14.03
CA SER A 24 -27.56 -37.35 -13.11
C SER A 24 -26.32 -36.65 -13.69
N TYR A 25 -26.25 -36.51 -15.01
CA TYR A 25 -25.11 -35.88 -15.66
C TYR A 25 -25.02 -34.35 -15.47
N ALA A 26 -26.15 -33.65 -15.41
CA ALA A 26 -26.21 -32.20 -15.17
C ALA A 26 -25.54 -31.84 -13.83
N THR A 27 -25.82 -32.64 -12.81
CA THR A 27 -25.23 -32.54 -11.47
C THR A 27 -23.72 -32.84 -11.44
N SER A 28 -23.19 -33.72 -12.31
CA SER A 28 -21.73 -33.97 -12.36
C SER A 28 -20.92 -32.80 -12.95
N VAL A 29 -21.49 -32.05 -13.89
CA VAL A 29 -20.85 -30.85 -14.47
C VAL A 29 -20.96 -29.66 -13.51
N GLU A 30 -22.10 -29.50 -12.83
CA GLU A 30 -22.25 -28.53 -11.74
C GLU A 30 -21.23 -28.78 -10.61
N MET A 31 -20.90 -30.04 -10.33
CA MET A 31 -19.85 -30.42 -9.37
C MET A 31 -18.44 -30.01 -9.83
N ASP A 32 -18.09 -30.22 -11.10
CA ASP A 32 -16.77 -29.84 -11.64
C ASP A 32 -16.62 -28.30 -11.69
N ASP A 33 -17.67 -27.57 -12.10
CA ASP A 33 -17.67 -26.10 -12.13
C ASP A 33 -17.57 -25.50 -10.71
N ALA A 34 -18.29 -26.06 -9.74
CA ALA A 34 -18.20 -25.63 -8.34
C ALA A 34 -16.78 -25.86 -7.76
N LYS A 35 -16.12 -26.97 -8.11
CA LYS A 35 -14.71 -27.23 -7.70
C LYS A 35 -13.74 -26.22 -8.31
N GLU A 36 -13.94 -25.85 -9.57
CA GLU A 36 -13.10 -24.87 -10.26
C GLU A 36 -13.27 -23.46 -9.64
N GLN A 37 -14.52 -23.05 -9.38
CA GLN A 37 -14.81 -21.79 -8.67
C GLN A 37 -14.18 -21.76 -7.27
N MET A 38 -14.27 -22.87 -6.53
CA MET A 38 -13.65 -22.99 -5.21
C MET A 38 -12.13 -22.84 -5.28
N SER A 39 -11.46 -23.48 -6.24
CA SER A 39 -10.02 -23.34 -6.42
C SER A 39 -9.61 -21.89 -6.75
N ALA A 40 -10.39 -21.18 -7.57
CA ALA A 40 -10.12 -19.78 -7.90
C ALA A 40 -10.31 -18.86 -6.68
N LEU A 41 -11.35 -19.09 -5.88
CA LEU A 41 -11.59 -18.35 -4.63
C LEU A 41 -10.48 -18.60 -3.59
N GLU A 42 -9.98 -19.84 -3.50
CA GLU A 42 -8.85 -20.18 -2.63
C GLU A 42 -7.55 -19.48 -3.06
N GLU A 43 -7.29 -19.36 -4.36
CA GLU A 43 -6.11 -18.66 -4.87
C GLU A 43 -6.19 -17.15 -4.60
N GLU A 44 -7.34 -16.52 -4.87
CA GLU A 44 -7.54 -15.10 -4.57
C GLU A 44 -7.47 -14.82 -3.06
N LYS A 45 -8.07 -15.69 -2.24
CA LYS A 45 -7.94 -15.62 -0.77
C LYS A 45 -6.46 -15.65 -0.36
N ALA A 46 -5.66 -16.56 -0.91
CA ALA A 46 -4.23 -16.65 -0.60
C ALA A 46 -3.45 -15.38 -1.00
N ARG A 47 -3.82 -14.74 -2.13
CA ARG A 47 -3.24 -13.45 -2.56
C ARG A 47 -3.57 -12.33 -1.58
N VAL A 48 -4.81 -12.27 -1.09
CA VAL A 48 -5.22 -11.27 -0.09
C VAL A 48 -4.54 -11.52 1.25
N GLU A 49 -4.43 -12.77 1.71
CA GLU A 49 -3.68 -13.12 2.93
C GLU A 49 -2.20 -12.70 2.85
N SER A 50 -1.55 -12.88 1.69
CA SER A 50 -0.18 -12.42 1.45
C SER A 50 -0.08 -10.89 1.49
N THR A 51 -1.06 -10.20 0.91
CA THR A 51 -1.13 -8.73 0.93
C THR A 51 -1.31 -8.21 2.37
N LEU A 52 -2.17 -8.87 3.16
CA LEU A 52 -2.41 -8.54 4.56
C LEU A 52 -1.12 -8.65 5.39
N GLN A 53 -0.36 -9.74 5.25
CA GLN A 53 0.93 -9.90 5.92
C GLN A 53 1.93 -8.79 5.53
N GLY A 54 1.95 -8.41 4.25
CA GLY A 54 2.78 -7.31 3.77
C GLY A 54 2.39 -5.96 4.39
N LEU A 55 1.09 -5.67 4.46
CA LEU A 55 0.56 -4.46 5.08
C LEU A 55 0.83 -4.41 6.59
N GLU A 56 0.69 -5.53 7.29
CA GLU A 56 1.02 -5.62 8.72
C GLU A 56 2.51 -5.37 8.99
N SER A 57 3.41 -5.90 8.15
CA SER A 57 4.84 -5.60 8.24
C SER A 57 5.12 -4.12 8.00
N LEU A 58 4.55 -3.53 6.93
CA LEU A 58 4.74 -2.11 6.62
C LEU A 58 4.19 -1.20 7.73
N LYS A 59 3.08 -1.58 8.35
CA LYS A 59 2.51 -0.89 9.52
C LYS A 59 3.47 -0.96 10.71
N ALA A 60 4.03 -2.13 11.00
CA ALA A 60 4.99 -2.31 12.09
C ALA A 60 6.25 -1.46 11.88
N ASP A 61 6.80 -1.45 10.66
CA ASP A 61 7.98 -0.66 10.30
C ASP A 61 7.70 0.85 10.44
N ALA A 62 6.54 1.31 9.95
CA ALA A 62 6.14 2.71 10.08
C ALA A 62 5.93 3.11 11.54
N ALA A 63 5.37 2.24 12.38
CA ALA A 63 5.20 2.49 13.81
C ALA A 63 6.53 2.56 14.55
N ALA A 64 7.47 1.68 14.24
CA ALA A 64 8.84 1.72 14.79
C ALA A 64 9.54 3.02 14.39
N TYR A 65 9.40 3.45 13.14
CA TYR A 65 10.00 4.71 12.69
C TYR A 65 9.39 5.93 13.37
N VAL A 66 8.07 5.94 13.64
CA VAL A 66 7.44 7.00 14.44
C VAL A 66 8.03 7.07 15.86
N GLN A 67 8.33 5.94 16.49
CA GLN A 67 8.99 5.92 17.80
C GLN A 67 10.43 6.47 17.74
N GLU A 68 11.16 6.20 16.66
CA GLU A 68 12.50 6.77 16.44
C GLU A 68 12.45 8.29 16.23
N LEU A 69 11.44 8.77 15.49
CA LEU A 69 11.21 10.21 15.31
C LEU A 69 10.82 10.89 16.63
N ASP A 70 10.00 10.26 17.46
CA ASP A 70 9.62 10.77 18.79
C ASP A 70 10.83 10.90 19.72
N ALA A 71 11.71 9.87 19.73
CA ALA A 71 12.97 9.93 20.47
C ALA A 71 13.88 11.06 19.96
N SER A 72 13.99 11.20 18.64
CA SER A 72 14.79 12.27 18.01
C SER A 72 14.23 13.66 18.33
N LEU A 73 12.90 13.82 18.35
CA LEU A 73 12.24 15.06 18.72
C LEU A 73 12.55 15.42 20.19
N SER A 74 12.45 14.45 21.10
CA SER A 74 12.79 14.65 22.51
C SER A 74 14.26 15.05 22.71
N GLU A 75 15.18 14.50 21.92
CA GLU A 75 16.59 14.89 21.95
C GLU A 75 16.78 16.34 21.48
N VAL A 76 16.20 16.71 20.34
CA VAL A 76 16.28 18.06 19.78
C VAL A 76 15.65 19.10 20.70
N SER A 77 14.47 18.82 21.28
CA SER A 77 13.85 19.74 22.24
C SER A 77 14.71 19.91 23.50
N GLY A 78 15.36 18.84 23.99
CA GLY A 78 16.32 18.94 25.09
C GLY A 78 17.57 19.78 24.73
N GLU A 79 18.08 19.65 23.50
CA GLU A 79 19.16 20.51 23.02
C GLU A 79 18.75 21.98 22.93
N LEU A 80 17.52 22.26 22.48
CA LEU A 80 16.97 23.63 22.41
C LEU A 80 16.86 24.26 23.80
N GLU A 81 16.37 23.52 24.81
CA GLU A 81 16.33 23.99 26.19
C GLU A 81 17.72 24.31 26.74
N ARG A 82 18.71 23.46 26.46
CA ARG A 82 20.11 23.69 26.86
C ARG A 82 20.68 24.94 26.18
N LEU A 83 20.49 25.08 24.87
CA LEU A 83 20.96 26.25 24.10
C LEU A 83 20.32 27.54 24.62
N ALA A 84 19.01 27.53 24.91
CA ALA A 84 18.33 28.69 25.49
C ALA A 84 18.94 29.09 26.85
N GLY A 85 19.31 28.12 27.69
CA GLY A 85 20.01 28.37 28.95
C GLY A 85 21.40 28.96 28.75
N GLU A 86 22.18 28.46 27.79
CA GLU A 86 23.51 28.97 27.46
C GLU A 86 23.46 30.39 26.89
N ILE A 87 22.49 30.69 26.02
CA ILE A 87 22.25 32.03 25.47
C ILE A 87 21.93 33.00 26.60
N ALA A 88 21.01 32.65 27.51
CA ALA A 88 20.64 33.50 28.64
C ALA A 88 21.84 33.77 29.58
N ALA A 89 22.70 32.77 29.82
CA ALA A 89 23.92 32.95 30.59
C ALA A 89 24.90 33.92 29.90
N LYS A 90 25.06 33.81 28.57
CA LYS A 90 25.91 34.72 27.78
C LYS A 90 25.37 36.16 27.78
N GLU A 91 24.05 36.33 27.70
CA GLU A 91 23.42 37.66 27.81
C GLU A 91 23.68 38.32 29.18
N GLU A 92 23.64 37.55 30.26
CA GLU A 92 23.98 38.02 31.60
C GLU A 92 25.47 38.37 31.73
N GLU A 93 26.38 37.56 31.18
CA GLU A 93 27.82 37.86 31.14
C GLU A 93 28.11 39.18 30.39
N ILE A 94 27.44 39.42 29.27
CA ILE A 94 27.52 40.68 28.49
C ILE A 94 27.01 41.85 29.33
N ALA A 95 25.86 41.72 30.00
CA ALA A 95 25.31 42.78 30.84
C ALA A 95 26.27 43.14 31.99
N GLN A 96 26.91 42.14 32.61
CA GLN A 96 27.91 42.38 33.65
C GLN A 96 29.18 43.05 33.11
N ALA A 97 29.61 42.71 31.89
CA ALA A 97 30.73 43.39 31.23
C ALA A 97 30.44 44.88 31.02
N GLN A 98 29.22 45.21 30.59
CA GLN A 98 28.76 46.60 30.42
C GLN A 98 28.76 47.37 31.75
N VAL A 99 28.30 46.74 32.84
CA VAL A 99 28.37 47.37 34.18
C VAL A 99 29.82 47.68 34.57
N ARG A 100 30.76 46.75 34.36
CA ARG A 100 32.19 46.99 34.64
C ARG A 100 32.76 48.15 33.82
N LEU A 101 32.32 48.32 32.57
CA LEU A 101 32.71 49.44 31.73
C LEU A 101 32.20 50.77 32.27
N GLU A 102 30.93 50.84 32.69
CA GLU A 102 30.36 52.05 33.29
C GLU A 102 31.05 52.42 34.60
N GLU A 103 31.40 51.44 35.45
CA GLU A 103 32.22 51.69 36.64
C GLU A 103 33.61 52.25 36.29
N ALA A 104 34.26 51.71 35.25
CA ALA A 104 35.55 52.19 34.79
C ALA A 104 35.48 53.64 34.26
N LYS A 105 34.43 53.97 33.51
CA LYS A 105 34.14 55.35 33.03
C LYS A 105 33.91 56.31 34.18
N ALA A 106 33.09 55.96 35.16
CA ALA A 106 32.83 56.81 36.32
C ALA A 106 34.10 57.08 37.13
N ARG A 107 34.98 56.08 37.27
CA ARG A 107 36.30 56.26 37.89
C ARG A 107 37.16 57.23 37.08
N GLU A 108 37.20 57.12 35.75
CA GLU A 108 37.95 58.04 34.90
C GLU A 108 37.44 59.48 35.00
N GLU A 109 36.12 59.69 34.95
CA GLU A 109 35.52 61.02 35.06
C GLU A 109 35.84 61.68 36.42
N SER A 110 35.72 60.93 37.52
CA SER A 110 36.09 61.41 38.85
C SER A 110 37.58 61.79 38.94
N GLN A 111 38.46 61.04 38.28
CA GLN A 111 39.89 61.33 38.23
C GLN A 111 40.19 62.57 37.38
N TYR A 112 39.55 62.69 36.21
CA TYR A 112 39.67 63.85 35.34
C TYR A 112 39.19 65.13 36.05
N GLY A 113 38.08 65.05 36.79
CA GLY A 113 37.59 66.16 37.63
C GLY A 113 38.60 66.57 38.71
N SER A 114 39.21 65.59 39.39
CA SER A 114 40.23 65.81 40.41
C SER A 114 41.51 66.45 39.83
N MET A 115 41.96 65.95 38.68
CA MET A 115 43.07 66.51 37.90
C MET A 115 42.78 67.97 37.52
N LYS A 116 41.59 68.27 36.97
CA LYS A 116 41.19 69.62 36.56
C LYS A 116 41.18 70.59 37.74
N LEU A 117 40.64 70.18 38.88
CA LEU A 117 40.64 71.00 40.10
C LEU A 117 42.08 71.29 40.56
N ARG A 118 42.97 70.30 40.48
CA ARG A 118 44.37 70.47 40.85
C ARG A 118 45.12 71.41 39.90
N ILE A 119 44.92 71.26 38.59
CA ILE A 119 45.50 72.17 37.58
C ILE A 119 44.98 73.60 37.79
N LYS A 120 43.67 73.75 38.05
CA LYS A 120 43.05 75.04 38.35
C LYS A 120 43.66 75.67 39.60
N TYR A 121 43.80 74.92 40.70
CA TYR A 121 44.45 75.39 41.92
C TYR A 121 45.91 75.81 41.68
N MET A 122 46.67 75.05 40.88
CA MET A 122 48.03 75.42 40.49
C MET A 122 48.07 76.72 39.68
N TYR A 123 47.10 76.96 38.81
CA TYR A 123 47.03 78.15 37.97
C TYR A 123 46.53 79.40 38.74
N GLU A 124 45.49 79.25 39.56
CA GLU A 124 44.85 80.34 40.31
C GLU A 124 45.72 80.88 41.46
N ASN A 125 46.61 80.05 42.02
CA ASN A 125 47.56 80.49 43.05
C ASN A 125 48.82 81.18 42.49
N GLY A 126 48.81 81.53 41.20
CA GLY A 126 49.66 82.58 40.62
C GLY A 126 51.12 82.18 40.31
N GLU A 127 51.47 82.26 39.03
CA GLU A 127 52.82 82.49 38.46
C GLU A 127 54.05 81.97 39.24
N THR A 128 53.99 80.76 39.78
CA THR A 128 55.20 80.00 40.07
C THR A 128 55.06 78.66 39.38
N SER A 129 55.98 78.37 38.45
CA SER A 129 56.05 77.05 37.82
C SER A 129 55.99 75.98 38.92
N ALA A 130 55.45 74.77 38.66
CA ALA A 130 55.54 73.68 39.64
C ALA A 130 56.98 73.50 40.16
N LEU A 131 57.96 73.82 39.30
CA LEU A 131 59.37 73.96 39.61
C LEU A 131 59.68 75.03 40.69
N GLU A 132 59.05 76.20 40.64
CA GLU A 132 59.26 77.34 41.53
C GLU A 132 58.52 77.19 42.87
N THR A 133 57.37 76.53 42.91
CA THR A 133 56.73 76.11 44.18
C THR A 133 57.55 75.02 44.91
N ILE A 134 58.23 74.14 44.16
CA ILE A 134 59.19 73.17 44.70
C ILE A 134 60.47 73.89 45.17
N LEU A 135 61.01 74.84 44.39
CA LEU A 135 62.25 75.58 44.68
C LEU A 135 62.10 76.68 45.77
N SER A 136 60.89 77.15 46.06
CA SER A 136 60.60 78.14 47.13
C SER A 136 60.39 77.51 48.52
N ALA A 137 60.65 76.21 48.66
CA ALA A 137 60.58 75.54 49.96
C ALA A 137 61.59 76.13 50.97
N GLY A 138 61.18 76.29 52.23
CA GLY A 138 62.02 76.89 53.28
C GLY A 138 63.16 75.99 53.76
N SER A 139 63.18 74.72 53.33
CA SER A 139 64.22 73.75 53.62
C SER A 139 64.35 72.69 52.53
N ILE A 140 65.52 72.05 52.43
CA ILE A 140 65.77 70.92 51.50
C ILE A 140 64.80 69.77 51.76
N ALA A 141 64.41 69.53 53.02
CA ALA A 141 63.43 68.49 53.37
C ALA A 141 62.03 68.82 52.85
N GLU A 142 61.60 70.08 52.94
CA GLU A 142 60.32 70.54 52.40
C GLU A 142 60.32 70.54 50.87
N LEU A 143 61.44 70.88 50.23
CA LEU A 143 61.63 70.79 48.78
C LEU A 143 61.46 69.35 48.29
N LEU A 144 62.12 68.40 48.97
CA LEU A 144 62.06 66.98 48.65
C LEU A 144 60.63 66.44 48.80
N ASN A 145 59.94 66.77 49.91
CA ASN A 145 58.57 66.35 50.15
C ASN A 145 57.59 66.89 49.10
N ARG A 146 57.70 68.17 48.73
CA ARG A 146 56.82 68.77 47.69
C ARG A 146 57.07 68.17 46.30
N ALA A 147 58.33 67.94 45.93
CA ALA A 147 58.69 67.28 44.68
C ALA A 147 58.18 65.83 44.65
N GLU A 148 58.29 65.13 45.78
CA GLU A 148 57.80 63.77 45.94
C GLU A 148 56.27 63.70 45.86
N TYR A 149 55.53 64.59 46.52
CA TYR A 149 54.07 64.65 46.39
C TYR A 149 53.61 64.95 44.95
N ALA A 150 54.23 65.92 44.27
CA ALA A 150 53.89 66.23 42.87
C ALA A 150 54.15 65.05 41.94
N SER A 151 55.28 64.35 42.12
CA SER A 151 55.64 63.15 41.38
C SER A 151 54.66 61.99 41.65
N GLN A 152 54.32 61.73 42.92
CA GLN A 152 53.37 60.69 43.31
C GLN A 152 51.97 60.95 42.73
N ILE A 153 51.51 62.20 42.73
CA ILE A 153 50.21 62.58 42.17
C ILE A 153 50.19 62.42 40.64
N ALA A 154 51.22 62.91 39.93
CA ALA A 154 51.30 62.74 38.48
C ALA A 154 51.41 61.26 38.07
N ALA A 155 52.17 60.47 38.85
CA ALA A 155 52.27 59.03 38.65
C ALA A 155 50.95 58.31 38.90
N TYR A 156 50.22 58.71 39.94
CA TYR A 156 48.88 58.20 40.26
C TYR A 156 47.90 58.47 39.12
N ASP A 157 47.81 59.71 38.63
CA ASP A 157 46.87 60.06 37.55
C ASP A 157 47.22 59.36 36.23
N ARG A 158 48.52 59.28 35.89
CA ARG A 158 48.95 58.54 34.69
C ARG A 158 48.58 57.06 34.81
N ARG A 159 48.78 56.45 35.99
CA ARG A 159 48.38 55.07 36.24
C ARG A 159 46.87 54.89 36.09
N MET A 160 46.06 55.83 36.58
CA MET A 160 44.61 55.76 36.47
C MET A 160 44.13 55.88 35.01
N LEU A 161 44.70 56.77 34.20
CA LEU A 161 44.38 56.89 32.77
C LEU A 161 44.82 55.63 31.99
N THR A 162 46.00 55.08 32.30
CA THR A 162 46.44 53.80 31.73
C THR A 162 45.48 52.67 32.11
N ALA A 163 45.11 52.56 33.40
CA ALA A 163 44.18 51.54 33.88
C ALA A 163 42.79 51.67 33.24
N TYR A 164 42.30 52.89 32.97
CA TYR A 164 41.06 53.09 32.23
C TYR A 164 41.17 52.63 30.77
N GLY A 165 42.28 52.98 30.08
CA GLY A 165 42.53 52.50 28.72
C GLY A 165 42.59 50.97 28.64
N GLU A 166 43.27 50.33 29.60
CA GLU A 166 43.34 48.88 29.74
C GLU A 166 41.97 48.26 30.04
N ALA A 167 41.19 48.85 30.97
CA ALA A 167 39.85 48.37 31.31
C ALA A 167 38.88 48.48 30.13
N LYS A 168 38.93 49.59 29.38
CA LYS A 168 38.11 49.79 28.18
C LYS A 168 38.44 48.74 27.12
N GLU A 169 39.73 48.49 26.87
CA GLU A 169 40.14 47.50 25.87
C GLU A 169 39.81 46.08 26.33
N ALA A 170 39.97 45.77 27.62
CA ALA A 170 39.59 44.49 28.19
C ALA A 170 38.09 44.22 28.06
N VAL A 171 37.23 45.20 28.37
CA VAL A 171 35.78 45.05 28.19
C VAL A 171 35.42 44.92 26.71
N ARG A 172 36.02 45.73 25.83
CA ARG A 172 35.77 45.64 24.38
C ARG A 172 36.05 44.23 23.84
N LEU A 173 37.18 43.63 24.22
CA LEU A 173 37.56 42.28 23.80
C LEU A 173 36.66 41.21 24.40
N GLU A 174 36.27 41.37 25.66
CA GLU A 174 35.33 40.47 26.33
C GLU A 174 33.94 40.51 25.65
N GLU A 175 33.39 41.70 25.41
CA GLU A 175 32.12 41.87 24.69
C GLU A 175 32.16 41.27 23.29
N GLU A 176 33.22 41.54 22.51
CA GLU A 176 33.41 40.99 21.17
C GLU A 176 33.43 39.45 21.19
N THR A 177 34.07 38.85 22.20
CA THR A 177 34.13 37.39 22.37
C THR A 177 32.76 36.83 22.75
N LEU A 178 32.10 37.41 23.74
CA LEU A 178 30.80 36.95 24.22
C LEU A 178 29.70 37.11 23.17
N GLU A 179 29.70 38.21 22.41
CA GLU A 179 28.78 38.40 21.29
C GLU A 179 29.01 37.38 20.18
N GLY A 180 30.27 37.05 19.87
CA GLY A 180 30.61 35.99 18.91
C GLY A 180 30.13 34.61 19.35
N GLU A 181 30.36 34.25 20.62
CA GLU A 181 29.86 33.00 21.19
C GLU A 181 28.32 32.96 21.21
N ARG A 182 27.66 34.06 21.61
CA ARG A 182 26.19 34.17 21.59
C ARG A 182 25.63 34.00 20.19
N GLN A 183 26.25 34.59 19.17
CA GLN A 183 25.80 34.44 17.79
C GLN A 183 25.93 32.99 17.31
N SER A 184 27.04 32.32 17.64
CA SER A 184 27.23 30.90 17.34
C SER A 184 26.14 30.02 17.98
N LEU A 185 25.71 30.34 19.20
CA LEU A 185 24.62 29.63 19.88
C LEU A 185 23.26 29.90 19.23
N LEU A 186 22.98 31.14 18.80
CA LEU A 186 21.75 31.49 18.07
C LEU A 186 21.66 30.77 16.72
N ASP A 187 22.76 30.67 15.99
CA ASP A 187 22.82 29.94 14.71
C ASP A 187 22.54 28.44 14.93
N LEU A 188 23.04 27.86 16.03
CA LEU A 188 22.75 26.49 16.44
C LEU A 188 21.27 26.31 16.84
N GLU A 189 20.70 27.26 17.58
CA GLU A 189 19.28 27.25 17.96
C GLU A 189 18.38 27.28 16.71
N GLU A 190 18.67 28.14 15.75
CA GLU A 190 17.92 28.22 14.48
C GLU A 190 17.98 26.90 13.70
N SER A 191 19.18 26.32 13.58
CA SER A 191 19.37 25.01 12.94
C SER A 191 18.58 23.90 13.63
N ASN A 192 18.57 23.87 14.97
CA ASN A 192 17.82 22.86 15.72
C ASN A 192 16.30 23.07 15.64
N ARG A 193 15.81 24.31 15.62
CA ARG A 193 14.38 24.58 15.36
C ARG A 193 13.95 24.14 13.96
N ALA A 194 14.81 24.32 12.95
CA ALA A 194 14.53 23.82 11.60
C ALA A 194 14.48 22.28 11.55
N LYS A 195 15.37 21.59 12.30
CA LYS A 195 15.30 20.13 12.47
C LYS A 195 14.03 19.70 13.18
N GLU A 196 13.65 20.36 14.28
CA GLU A 196 12.41 20.07 15.03
C GLU A 196 11.19 20.13 14.11
N SER A 197 11.02 21.23 13.36
CA SER A 197 9.93 21.37 12.39
C SER A 197 9.94 20.29 11.31
N SER A 198 11.12 19.90 10.83
CA SER A 198 11.25 18.83 9.80
C SER A 198 10.86 17.46 10.37
N LEU A 199 11.21 17.19 11.63
CA LEU A 199 10.84 15.95 12.32
C LEU A 199 9.34 15.87 12.58
N GLU A 200 8.72 16.98 12.99
CA GLU A 200 7.26 17.06 13.18
C GLU A 200 6.49 16.81 11.87
N GLU A 201 6.92 17.41 10.76
CA GLU A 201 6.33 17.18 9.45
C GLU A 201 6.43 15.70 9.03
N LEU A 202 7.61 15.11 9.24
CA LEU A 202 7.85 13.70 8.90
C LEU A 202 7.02 12.77 9.80
N MET A 203 6.89 13.09 11.09
CA MET A 203 6.07 12.35 12.03
C MET A 203 4.60 12.40 11.62
N ALA A 204 4.06 13.58 11.30
CA ALA A 204 2.70 13.74 10.80
C ALA A 204 2.44 12.93 9.53
N ALA A 205 3.38 12.95 8.57
CA ALA A 205 3.30 12.16 7.35
C ALA A 205 3.28 10.64 7.64
N LYS A 206 4.09 10.18 8.59
CA LYS A 206 4.15 8.76 9.00
C LYS A 206 2.91 8.31 9.76
N THR A 207 2.34 9.17 10.62
CA THR A 207 1.05 8.91 11.28
C THR A 207 -0.09 8.83 10.27
N ALA A 208 -0.10 9.69 9.25
CA ALA A 208 -1.08 9.60 8.16
C ALA A 208 -0.90 8.31 7.34
N GLN A 209 0.34 7.88 7.12
CA GLN A 209 0.65 6.61 6.45
C GLN A 209 0.15 5.41 7.28
N LEU A 210 0.30 5.42 8.60
CA LEU A 210 -0.25 4.39 9.49
C LEU A 210 -1.77 4.28 9.38
N ALA A 211 -2.48 5.41 9.40
CA ALA A 211 -3.94 5.41 9.24
C ALA A 211 -4.37 4.84 7.87
N SER A 212 -3.58 5.11 6.81
CA SER A 212 -3.80 4.51 5.49
C SER A 212 -3.60 3.00 5.48
N TYR A 213 -2.57 2.49 6.16
CA TYR A 213 -2.36 1.05 6.29
C TYR A 213 -3.47 0.37 7.10
N GLU A 214 -3.94 1.01 8.17
CA GLU A 214 -5.06 0.50 8.96
C GLU A 214 -6.34 0.36 8.13
N ALA A 215 -6.67 1.36 7.32
CA ALA A 215 -7.83 1.29 6.43
C ALA A 215 -7.70 0.19 5.37
N GLN A 216 -6.50 0.01 4.80
CA GLN A 216 -6.23 -1.06 3.83
C GLN A 216 -6.31 -2.46 4.46
N ILE A 217 -5.83 -2.61 5.70
CA ILE A 217 -5.93 -3.85 6.48
C ILE A 217 -7.40 -4.18 6.75
N GLU A 218 -8.20 -3.20 7.20
CA GLU A 218 -9.63 -3.39 7.45
C GLU A 218 -10.37 -3.80 6.17
N GLN A 219 -10.05 -3.17 5.03
CA GLN A 219 -10.61 -3.55 3.74
C GLN A 219 -10.24 -4.99 3.36
N ALA A 220 -8.95 -5.35 3.44
CA ALA A 220 -8.48 -6.70 3.11
C ALA A 220 -9.09 -7.77 4.03
N GLN A 221 -9.28 -7.46 5.32
CA GLN A 221 -9.99 -8.34 6.24
C GLN A 221 -11.45 -8.54 5.83
N GLY A 222 -12.14 -7.47 5.41
CA GLY A 222 -13.50 -7.57 4.87
C GLY A 222 -13.58 -8.41 3.59
N GLU A 223 -12.58 -8.31 2.70
CA GLU A 223 -12.47 -9.16 1.51
C GLU A 223 -12.25 -10.63 1.88
N LEU A 224 -11.41 -10.93 2.89
CA LEU A 224 -11.22 -12.30 3.40
C LEU A 224 -12.51 -12.89 3.98
N ASP A 225 -13.27 -12.11 4.74
CA ASP A 225 -14.56 -12.55 5.28
C ASP A 225 -15.54 -12.90 4.15
N GLN A 226 -15.56 -12.11 3.07
CA GLN A 226 -16.36 -12.39 1.90
C GLN A 226 -15.91 -13.66 1.18
N TYR A 227 -14.61 -13.83 0.93
CA TYR A 227 -14.08 -15.06 0.30
C TYR A 227 -14.39 -16.30 1.13
N ASN A 228 -14.25 -16.23 2.46
CA ASN A 228 -14.60 -17.34 3.35
C ASN A 228 -16.11 -17.69 3.26
N ALA A 229 -16.98 -16.69 3.18
CA ALA A 229 -18.41 -16.90 3.01
C ALA A 229 -18.74 -17.54 1.65
N ASP A 230 -18.09 -17.08 0.57
CA ASP A 230 -18.29 -17.59 -0.78
C ASP A 230 -17.80 -19.04 -0.91
N ILE A 231 -16.63 -19.37 -0.35
CA ILE A 231 -16.11 -20.74 -0.29
C ILE A 231 -17.10 -21.64 0.48
N ALA A 232 -17.58 -21.21 1.64
CA ALA A 232 -18.55 -21.99 2.42
C ALA A 232 -19.88 -22.22 1.67
N ALA A 233 -20.33 -21.24 0.89
CA ALA A 233 -21.51 -21.38 0.03
C ALA A 233 -21.28 -22.38 -1.11
N GLN A 234 -20.11 -22.34 -1.76
CA GLN A 234 -19.74 -23.30 -2.81
C GLN A 234 -19.62 -24.73 -2.27
N GLU A 235 -19.01 -24.90 -1.10
CA GLU A 235 -18.96 -26.21 -0.43
C GLU A 235 -20.37 -26.76 -0.13
N GLN A 236 -21.29 -25.90 0.29
CA GLN A 236 -22.67 -26.30 0.55
C GLN A 236 -23.38 -26.71 -0.73
N LEU A 237 -23.20 -25.97 -1.82
CA LEU A 237 -23.74 -26.31 -3.13
C LEU A 237 -23.22 -27.67 -3.61
N MET A 238 -21.91 -27.93 -3.50
CA MET A 238 -21.33 -29.23 -3.85
C MET A 238 -21.95 -30.37 -3.03
N ARG A 239 -22.15 -30.20 -1.72
CA ARG A 239 -22.80 -31.20 -0.86
C ARG A 239 -24.23 -31.52 -1.32
N GLU A 240 -24.98 -30.49 -1.73
CA GLU A 240 -26.36 -30.64 -2.23
C GLU A 240 -26.39 -31.39 -3.57
N ILE A 241 -25.49 -31.04 -4.48
CA ILE A 241 -25.29 -31.72 -5.77
C ILE A 241 -24.94 -33.21 -5.55
N GLU A 242 -24.00 -33.51 -4.66
CA GLU A 242 -23.60 -34.89 -4.30
C GLU A 242 -24.78 -35.71 -3.72
N ALA A 243 -25.58 -35.09 -2.84
CA ALA A 243 -26.75 -35.75 -2.26
C ALA A 243 -27.82 -36.05 -3.33
N GLU A 244 -28.04 -35.11 -4.25
CA GLU A 244 -28.99 -35.27 -5.35
C GLU A 244 -28.54 -36.36 -6.34
N MET A 245 -27.25 -36.39 -6.68
CA MET A 245 -26.64 -37.45 -7.49
C MET A 245 -26.93 -38.84 -6.92
N LYS A 246 -26.64 -39.00 -5.63
CA LYS A 246 -26.81 -40.27 -4.92
C LYS A 246 -28.27 -40.70 -4.86
N ARG A 247 -29.19 -39.76 -4.66
CA ARG A 247 -30.63 -40.04 -4.66
C ARG A 247 -31.09 -40.56 -6.02
N ARG A 248 -30.66 -39.93 -7.11
CA ARG A 248 -31.03 -40.34 -8.48
C ARG A 248 -30.45 -41.68 -8.88
N GLU A 249 -29.18 -41.94 -8.58
CA GLU A 249 -28.59 -43.26 -8.82
C GLU A 249 -29.39 -44.37 -8.12
N GLU A 250 -29.85 -44.11 -6.89
CA GLU A 250 -30.66 -45.07 -6.15
C GLU A 250 -32.06 -45.26 -6.73
N GLU A 251 -32.70 -44.19 -7.22
CA GLU A 251 -34.00 -44.23 -7.91
C GLU A 251 -33.91 -44.96 -9.26
N ALA A 252 -32.88 -44.65 -10.06
CA ALA A 252 -32.62 -45.32 -11.33
C ALA A 252 -32.35 -46.82 -11.13
N ARG A 253 -31.56 -47.19 -10.11
CA ARG A 253 -31.33 -48.59 -9.74
C ARG A 253 -32.63 -49.30 -9.38
N LYS A 254 -33.48 -48.68 -8.55
CA LYS A 254 -34.79 -49.24 -8.15
C LYS A 254 -35.75 -49.39 -9.33
N GLN A 255 -35.75 -48.45 -10.28
CA GLN A 255 -36.55 -48.56 -11.50
C GLN A 255 -36.07 -49.67 -12.43
N ALA A 256 -34.75 -49.80 -12.63
CA ALA A 256 -34.18 -50.88 -13.44
C ALA A 256 -34.48 -52.27 -12.83
N GLU A 257 -34.33 -52.43 -11.51
CA GLU A 257 -34.69 -53.67 -10.80
C GLU A 257 -36.19 -54.00 -10.92
N ALA A 258 -37.08 -52.99 -10.92
CA ALA A 258 -38.52 -53.19 -11.04
C ALA A 258 -39.00 -53.59 -12.45
N GLN A 259 -38.22 -53.26 -13.50
CA GLN A 259 -38.54 -53.60 -14.89
C GLN A 259 -37.98 -54.95 -15.34
N GLY A 260 -37.23 -55.66 -14.50
CA GLY A 260 -36.66 -56.96 -14.82
C GLY A 260 -35.52 -56.91 -15.85
N GLU A 261 -35.00 -55.72 -16.15
CA GLU A 261 -33.86 -55.51 -17.03
C GLU A 261 -32.55 -55.53 -16.23
N THR A 262 -31.52 -56.19 -16.77
CA THR A 262 -30.13 -55.96 -16.33
C THR A 262 -29.72 -54.57 -16.79
N TYR A 263 -29.36 -53.70 -15.84
CA TYR A 263 -28.75 -52.40 -16.12
C TYR A 263 -27.48 -52.62 -16.95
N THR A 264 -27.61 -52.43 -18.27
CA THR A 264 -26.53 -52.62 -19.23
C THR A 264 -26.33 -51.27 -19.89
N THR A 265 -25.17 -50.66 -19.66
CA THR A 265 -24.77 -49.40 -20.28
C THR A 265 -24.75 -49.60 -21.80
N THR A 266 -25.32 -48.67 -22.56
CA THR A 266 -25.41 -48.83 -24.01
C THR A 266 -24.04 -48.53 -24.59
N ASP A 267 -23.42 -49.55 -25.15
CA ASP A 267 -22.09 -49.50 -25.76
C ASP A 267 -22.02 -48.40 -26.83
N LEU A 268 -20.97 -47.58 -26.77
CA LEU A 268 -20.76 -46.40 -27.63
C LEU A 268 -20.71 -46.75 -29.14
N GLY A 269 -20.60 -48.04 -29.47
CA GLY A 269 -20.57 -48.58 -30.83
C GLY A 269 -21.88 -48.54 -31.62
N ASN A 270 -23.04 -48.24 -31.01
CA ASN A 270 -24.33 -48.25 -31.71
C ASN A 270 -24.82 -46.87 -32.20
N ILE A 271 -24.15 -45.79 -31.82
CA ILE A 271 -24.54 -44.42 -32.23
C ILE A 271 -23.61 -43.97 -33.36
N SER A 272 -24.19 -43.73 -34.54
CA SER A 272 -23.47 -43.12 -35.66
C SER A 272 -23.53 -41.60 -35.49
N PHE A 273 -22.38 -40.96 -35.27
CA PHE A 273 -22.27 -39.51 -35.16
C PHE A 273 -21.91 -38.86 -36.50
N ILE A 274 -22.40 -37.65 -36.74
CA ILE A 274 -21.97 -36.80 -37.86
C ILE A 274 -21.02 -35.70 -37.38
N TRP A 275 -20.28 -35.11 -38.31
CA TRP A 275 -19.46 -33.94 -38.04
C TRP A 275 -20.33 -32.74 -37.59
N PRO A 276 -20.06 -32.12 -36.43
CA PRO A 276 -20.94 -31.12 -35.83
C PRO A 276 -20.74 -29.70 -36.38
N CYS A 277 -19.69 -29.43 -37.14
CA CYS A 277 -19.35 -28.09 -37.65
C CYS A 277 -19.20 -28.09 -39.18
N PRO A 278 -20.30 -28.05 -39.95
CA PRO A 278 -20.28 -28.22 -41.42
C PRO A 278 -19.49 -27.14 -42.16
N SER A 279 -19.28 -25.96 -41.55
CA SER A 279 -18.55 -24.85 -42.17
C SER A 279 -17.03 -24.98 -42.08
N SER A 280 -16.50 -25.98 -41.36
CA SER A 280 -15.05 -26.13 -41.16
C SER A 280 -14.64 -27.57 -40.84
N SER A 281 -13.56 -28.03 -41.48
CA SER A 281 -12.85 -29.27 -41.16
C SER A 281 -11.55 -29.02 -40.39
N ARG A 282 -11.26 -27.75 -40.01
CA ARG A 282 -9.99 -27.36 -39.40
C ARG A 282 -10.00 -27.58 -37.88
N ILE A 283 -9.28 -28.61 -37.44
CA ILE A 283 -9.01 -28.87 -36.02
C ILE A 283 -7.90 -27.93 -35.53
N THR A 284 -8.16 -27.19 -34.45
CA THR A 284 -7.21 -26.28 -33.80
C THR A 284 -6.59 -26.85 -32.54
N SER A 285 -7.26 -27.78 -31.86
CA SER A 285 -6.72 -28.51 -30.71
C SER A 285 -7.29 -29.92 -30.67
N TYR A 286 -6.43 -30.91 -30.43
CA TYR A 286 -6.80 -32.33 -30.36
C TYR A 286 -7.11 -32.76 -28.92
N PHE A 287 -7.80 -33.89 -28.77
CA PHE A 287 -8.08 -34.52 -27.48
C PHE A 287 -6.78 -35.00 -26.80
N GLY A 288 -6.69 -34.85 -25.47
CA GLY A 288 -5.57 -35.31 -24.64
C GLY A 288 -4.66 -34.20 -24.13
N ASP A 289 -3.47 -34.58 -23.65
CA ASP A 289 -2.53 -33.69 -22.99
C ASP A 289 -2.06 -32.53 -23.89
N ARG A 290 -2.05 -31.32 -23.33
CA ARG A 290 -1.61 -30.08 -23.98
C ARG A 290 -0.98 -29.11 -22.98
N GLU A 291 -0.15 -28.21 -23.47
CA GLU A 291 0.20 -27.01 -22.69
C GLU A 291 -1.04 -26.12 -22.57
N SER A 292 -1.28 -25.56 -21.38
CA SER A 292 -2.44 -24.70 -21.13
C SER A 292 -2.38 -23.47 -22.04
N PRO A 293 -3.35 -23.28 -22.96
CA PRO A 293 -3.25 -22.25 -23.99
C PRO A 293 -3.58 -20.84 -23.49
N THR A 294 -4.22 -20.71 -22.32
CA THR A 294 -4.56 -19.45 -21.66
C THR A 294 -4.74 -19.69 -20.16
N GLU A 295 -4.58 -18.66 -19.34
CA GLU A 295 -4.73 -18.76 -17.89
C GLU A 295 -6.13 -19.29 -17.53
N GLY A 296 -6.19 -20.32 -16.69
CA GLY A 296 -7.43 -21.04 -16.34
C GLY A 296 -7.81 -22.22 -17.27
N ALA A 297 -7.20 -22.38 -18.45
CA ALA A 297 -7.52 -23.50 -19.33
C ALA A 297 -6.84 -24.82 -18.90
N SER A 298 -7.55 -25.94 -19.08
CA SER A 298 -7.03 -27.29 -18.75
C SER A 298 -5.85 -27.71 -19.63
N SER A 299 -4.83 -28.32 -18.99
CA SER A 299 -3.70 -29.01 -19.62
C SER A 299 -4.03 -30.42 -20.12
N ASN A 300 -5.23 -30.95 -19.84
CA ASN A 300 -5.75 -32.15 -20.48
C ASN A 300 -7.06 -31.82 -21.21
N HIS A 301 -7.03 -31.87 -22.53
CA HIS A 301 -8.12 -31.44 -23.39
C HIS A 301 -9.18 -32.53 -23.55
N LYS A 302 -10.37 -32.27 -23.00
CA LYS A 302 -11.49 -33.21 -22.95
C LYS A 302 -12.37 -33.21 -24.22
N GLY A 303 -11.85 -32.74 -25.36
CA GLY A 303 -12.59 -32.70 -26.62
C GLY A 303 -11.68 -32.39 -27.81
N VAL A 304 -12.29 -31.95 -28.92
CA VAL A 304 -11.59 -31.42 -30.10
C VAL A 304 -12.09 -30.00 -30.37
N ASP A 305 -11.16 -29.08 -30.62
CA ASP A 305 -11.50 -27.71 -30.97
C ASP A 305 -11.51 -27.59 -32.49
N ILE A 306 -12.64 -27.16 -33.05
CA ILE A 306 -12.87 -26.98 -34.48
C ILE A 306 -12.97 -25.49 -34.76
N GLY A 307 -11.95 -24.92 -35.41
CA GLY A 307 -11.89 -23.50 -35.71
C GLY A 307 -12.91 -23.12 -36.79
N ALA A 308 -13.84 -22.23 -36.47
CA ALA A 308 -14.88 -21.75 -37.39
C ALA A 308 -15.25 -20.30 -37.06
N GLY A 309 -15.79 -19.56 -38.03
CA GLY A 309 -16.19 -18.16 -37.81
C GLY A 309 -17.35 -18.03 -36.81
N THR A 310 -17.33 -16.98 -35.99
CA THR A 310 -18.45 -16.65 -35.10
C THR A 310 -19.77 -16.61 -35.87
N GLY A 311 -20.80 -17.23 -35.33
CA GLY A 311 -22.13 -17.31 -35.97
C GLY A 311 -22.31 -18.50 -36.91
N ALA A 312 -21.28 -19.29 -37.18
CA ALA A 312 -21.42 -20.53 -37.95
C ALA A 312 -22.32 -21.55 -37.23
N ASP A 313 -23.01 -22.39 -38.01
CA ASP A 313 -23.94 -23.40 -37.47
C ASP A 313 -23.19 -24.53 -36.75
N ILE A 314 -23.69 -24.87 -35.55
CA ILE A 314 -23.32 -26.09 -34.82
C ILE A 314 -24.50 -27.05 -34.92
N LEU A 315 -24.23 -28.26 -35.39
CA LEU A 315 -25.22 -29.33 -35.57
C LEU A 315 -25.15 -30.35 -34.43
N ALA A 316 -26.30 -30.91 -34.06
CA ALA A 316 -26.36 -32.10 -33.21
C ALA A 316 -25.71 -33.28 -33.94
N ALA A 317 -24.62 -33.81 -33.38
CA ALA A 317 -23.86 -34.92 -33.94
C ALA A 317 -24.68 -36.23 -33.98
N ALA A 318 -25.62 -36.40 -33.06
CA ALA A 318 -26.62 -37.47 -33.07
C ALA A 318 -27.94 -36.96 -32.46
N GLY A 319 -29.04 -37.70 -32.66
CA GLY A 319 -30.33 -37.37 -32.05
C GLY A 319 -30.36 -37.70 -30.56
N GLY A 320 -31.11 -36.93 -29.77
CA GLY A 320 -31.17 -37.12 -28.32
C GLY A 320 -31.92 -36.00 -27.60
N GLU A 321 -31.83 -36.00 -26.28
CA GLU A 321 -32.42 -34.98 -25.42
C GLU A 321 -31.35 -33.97 -24.99
N VAL A 322 -31.66 -32.67 -25.12
CA VAL A 322 -30.81 -31.61 -24.59
C VAL A 322 -30.90 -31.64 -23.07
N VAL A 323 -29.85 -32.11 -22.39
CA VAL A 323 -29.81 -32.19 -20.93
C VAL A 323 -29.21 -30.96 -20.28
N ILE A 324 -28.44 -30.17 -21.05
CA ILE A 324 -27.88 -28.89 -20.61
C ILE A 324 -27.96 -27.89 -21.76
N SER A 325 -28.40 -26.67 -21.45
CA SER A 325 -28.28 -25.49 -22.32
C SER A 325 -28.19 -24.26 -21.44
N THR A 326 -26.96 -23.83 -21.12
CA THR A 326 -26.71 -22.75 -20.17
C THR A 326 -25.33 -22.10 -20.41
N TYR A 327 -24.98 -21.12 -19.57
CA TYR A 327 -23.67 -20.52 -19.50
C TYR A 327 -22.86 -21.12 -18.34
N SER A 328 -21.61 -21.52 -18.60
CA SER A 328 -20.57 -21.79 -17.59
C SER A 328 -19.40 -20.85 -17.82
N TYR A 329 -18.66 -20.53 -16.76
CA TYR A 329 -17.53 -19.62 -16.85
C TYR A 329 -16.41 -20.14 -17.77
N SER A 330 -16.09 -21.43 -17.71
CA SER A 330 -15.03 -22.03 -18.53
C SER A 330 -15.53 -22.46 -19.91
N ALA A 331 -16.71 -23.09 -19.99
CA ALA A 331 -17.30 -23.57 -21.25
C ALA A 331 -17.99 -22.47 -22.07
N GLY A 332 -18.26 -21.30 -21.48
CA GLY A 332 -19.10 -20.28 -22.09
C GLY A 332 -20.54 -20.73 -22.23
N ASN A 333 -21.24 -20.28 -23.28
CA ASN A 333 -22.53 -20.87 -23.62
C ASN A 333 -22.31 -22.27 -24.18
N TYR A 334 -22.94 -23.28 -23.60
CA TYR A 334 -22.75 -24.66 -24.02
C TYR A 334 -24.03 -25.49 -23.98
N ILE A 335 -24.04 -26.53 -24.81
CA ILE A 335 -25.09 -27.54 -24.86
C ILE A 335 -24.49 -28.92 -24.60
N MET A 336 -25.25 -29.75 -23.90
CA MET A 336 -25.00 -31.19 -23.83
C MET A 336 -26.25 -31.95 -24.25
N ILE A 337 -26.08 -32.93 -25.14
CA ILE A 337 -27.16 -33.80 -25.61
C ILE A 337 -26.88 -35.21 -25.09
N ASP A 338 -27.86 -35.78 -24.37
CA ASP A 338 -27.89 -37.19 -23.99
C ASP A 338 -28.51 -38.02 -25.12
N HIS A 339 -27.77 -39.03 -25.58
CA HIS A 339 -28.20 -39.94 -26.63
C HIS A 339 -28.77 -41.25 -26.06
N GLY A 340 -28.86 -41.36 -24.74
CA GLY A 340 -29.23 -42.57 -24.02
C GLY A 340 -28.02 -43.46 -23.76
N GLY A 341 -28.17 -44.35 -22.77
CA GLY A 341 -27.18 -45.40 -22.53
C GLY A 341 -25.86 -44.97 -21.90
N GLY A 342 -25.78 -43.75 -21.38
CA GLY A 342 -24.55 -43.19 -20.82
C GLY A 342 -23.69 -42.44 -21.85
N VAL A 343 -24.17 -42.27 -23.09
CA VAL A 343 -23.46 -41.56 -24.15
C VAL A 343 -24.01 -40.14 -24.32
N SER A 344 -23.13 -39.14 -24.28
CA SER A 344 -23.50 -37.74 -24.50
C SER A 344 -22.49 -36.99 -25.37
N THR A 345 -22.96 -35.92 -26.02
CA THR A 345 -22.12 -34.98 -26.77
C THR A 345 -22.17 -33.60 -26.14
N VAL A 346 -21.04 -32.88 -26.17
CA VAL A 346 -20.86 -31.56 -25.56
C VAL A 346 -20.40 -30.56 -26.62
N TYR A 347 -21.02 -29.37 -26.62
CA TYR A 347 -20.77 -28.30 -27.59
C TYR A 347 -20.55 -26.99 -26.81
N MET A 348 -19.31 -26.50 -26.74
CA MET A 348 -18.98 -25.32 -25.92
C MET A 348 -18.57 -24.10 -26.76
N HIS A 349 -18.31 -22.99 -26.06
CA HIS A 349 -17.89 -21.68 -26.57
C HIS A 349 -18.89 -21.05 -27.54
N CYS A 350 -20.17 -21.40 -27.45
CA CYS A 350 -21.18 -20.92 -28.38
C CYS A 350 -21.41 -19.40 -28.22
N SER A 351 -21.70 -18.71 -29.32
CA SER A 351 -22.16 -17.31 -29.27
C SER A 351 -23.66 -17.23 -28.95
N GLN A 352 -24.41 -18.25 -29.34
CA GLN A 352 -25.86 -18.34 -29.14
C GLN A 352 -26.29 -19.80 -29.03
N LEU A 353 -27.18 -20.09 -28.09
CA LEU A 353 -27.88 -21.39 -27.95
C LEU A 353 -29.25 -21.28 -28.61
N LEU A 354 -29.64 -22.26 -29.42
CA LEU A 354 -30.90 -22.27 -30.18
C LEU A 354 -31.91 -23.31 -29.68
N VAL A 355 -31.51 -24.08 -28.67
CA VAL A 355 -32.31 -25.11 -27.99
C VAL A 355 -32.14 -24.93 -26.48
N GLN A 356 -33.09 -25.44 -25.70
CA GLN A 356 -33.10 -25.37 -24.24
C GLN A 356 -33.11 -26.77 -23.62
N ALA A 357 -32.81 -26.88 -22.32
CA ALA A 357 -32.87 -28.15 -21.62
C ALA A 357 -34.28 -28.77 -21.69
N GLY A 358 -34.36 -30.07 -21.97
CA GLY A 358 -35.58 -30.84 -22.22
C GLY A 358 -36.01 -30.93 -23.68
N ASP A 359 -35.40 -30.16 -24.60
CA ASP A 359 -35.72 -30.26 -26.02
C ASP A 359 -35.22 -31.58 -26.64
N GLN A 360 -36.05 -32.22 -27.46
CA GLN A 360 -35.64 -33.35 -28.29
C GLN A 360 -35.08 -32.85 -29.62
N VAL A 361 -33.86 -33.27 -29.97
CA VAL A 361 -33.18 -32.85 -31.18
C VAL A 361 -32.86 -34.04 -32.09
N SER A 362 -32.94 -33.81 -33.40
CA SER A 362 -32.55 -34.82 -34.40
C SER A 362 -31.10 -34.63 -34.82
N GLN A 363 -30.45 -35.72 -35.25
CA GLN A 363 -29.12 -35.63 -35.87
C GLN A 363 -29.13 -34.64 -37.04
N GLY A 364 -28.15 -33.73 -37.08
CA GLY A 364 -28.04 -32.69 -38.11
C GLY A 364 -28.89 -31.44 -37.86
N GLN A 365 -29.68 -31.40 -36.79
CA GLN A 365 -30.39 -30.18 -36.39
C GLN A 365 -29.41 -29.09 -35.93
N VAL A 366 -29.62 -27.85 -36.35
CA VAL A 366 -28.84 -26.71 -35.85
C VAL A 366 -29.26 -26.41 -34.41
N ILE A 367 -28.31 -26.49 -33.48
CA ILE A 367 -28.55 -26.37 -32.03
C ILE A 367 -27.88 -25.14 -31.41
N ALA A 368 -26.84 -24.62 -32.03
CA ALA A 368 -26.10 -23.46 -31.53
C ALA A 368 -25.36 -22.75 -32.65
N LYS A 369 -24.73 -21.64 -32.30
CA LYS A 369 -23.84 -20.87 -33.17
C LYS A 369 -22.44 -20.80 -32.58
N VAL A 370 -21.40 -20.99 -33.40
CA VAL A 370 -20.00 -20.88 -32.99
C VAL A 370 -19.72 -19.49 -32.38
N GLY A 371 -18.90 -19.44 -31.34
CA GLY A 371 -18.51 -18.21 -30.67
C GLY A 371 -17.15 -18.32 -30.00
N SER A 372 -16.93 -17.47 -29.00
CA SER A 372 -15.71 -17.43 -28.19
C SER A 372 -16.05 -17.01 -26.76
N THR A 373 -17.08 -17.66 -26.18
CA THR A 373 -17.52 -17.42 -24.79
C THR A 373 -16.79 -18.37 -23.83
N GLY A 374 -16.66 -17.97 -22.57
CA GLY A 374 -15.85 -18.69 -21.58
C GLY A 374 -14.34 -18.63 -21.87
N TYR A 375 -13.59 -19.65 -21.46
CA TYR A 375 -12.15 -19.74 -21.71
C TYR A 375 -11.85 -20.12 -23.16
N SER A 376 -11.79 -19.09 -24.01
CA SER A 376 -11.60 -19.23 -25.45
C SER A 376 -10.61 -18.18 -25.96
N THR A 377 -9.62 -18.61 -26.75
CA THR A 377 -8.62 -17.70 -27.35
C THR A 377 -9.05 -17.11 -28.70
N GLY A 378 -10.20 -17.56 -29.22
CA GLY A 378 -10.79 -17.08 -30.47
C GLY A 378 -11.94 -17.97 -30.94
N PRO A 379 -12.68 -17.59 -32.01
CA PRO A 379 -13.87 -18.33 -32.43
C PRO A 379 -13.62 -19.79 -32.81
N HIS A 380 -14.25 -20.72 -32.08
CA HIS A 380 -14.20 -22.16 -32.35
C HIS A 380 -15.35 -22.91 -31.67
N LEU A 381 -15.62 -24.14 -32.11
CA LEU A 381 -16.45 -25.11 -31.41
C LEU A 381 -15.54 -26.06 -30.64
N HIS A 382 -15.70 -26.15 -29.33
CA HIS A 382 -15.19 -27.30 -28.59
C HIS A 382 -16.24 -28.41 -28.63
N PHE A 383 -15.88 -29.56 -29.20
CA PHE A 383 -16.74 -30.73 -29.32
C PHE A 383 -16.19 -31.90 -28.48
N GLY A 384 -17.01 -32.41 -27.55
CA GLY A 384 -16.68 -33.57 -26.72
C GLY A 384 -17.67 -34.72 -26.92
N ILE A 385 -17.18 -35.96 -26.82
CA ILE A 385 -18.03 -37.16 -26.70
C ILE A 385 -17.72 -37.78 -25.34
N ARG A 386 -18.76 -38.20 -24.62
CA ARG A 386 -18.62 -38.89 -23.34
C ARG A 386 -19.31 -40.25 -23.37
N SER A 387 -18.67 -41.24 -22.74
CA SER A 387 -19.20 -42.58 -22.44
C SER A 387 -19.11 -42.80 -20.95
N ASP A 388 -20.19 -43.23 -20.31
CA ASP A 388 -20.17 -43.72 -18.91
C ASP A 388 -19.44 -42.75 -17.96
N GLY A 389 -19.72 -41.45 -18.12
CA GLY A 389 -19.10 -40.41 -17.29
C GLY A 389 -17.73 -39.90 -17.76
N THR A 390 -17.07 -40.53 -18.72
CA THR A 390 -15.70 -40.18 -19.14
C THR A 390 -15.66 -39.63 -20.57
N TYR A 391 -14.84 -38.61 -20.81
CA TYR A 391 -14.60 -38.13 -22.18
C TYR A 391 -13.74 -39.11 -22.97
N VAL A 392 -14.17 -39.39 -24.20
CA VAL A 392 -13.43 -40.20 -25.17
C VAL A 392 -13.00 -39.31 -26.33
N ASN A 393 -11.97 -39.73 -27.07
CA ASN A 393 -11.50 -38.99 -28.22
C ASN A 393 -12.60 -38.89 -29.30
N PRO A 394 -13.15 -37.69 -29.60
CA PRO A 394 -14.23 -37.56 -30.59
C PRO A 394 -13.83 -38.05 -31.98
N LEU A 395 -12.55 -37.94 -32.34
CA LEU A 395 -12.05 -38.32 -33.67
C LEU A 395 -12.01 -39.83 -33.91
N SER A 396 -12.28 -40.65 -32.88
CA SER A 396 -12.53 -42.08 -33.04
C SER A 396 -13.94 -42.39 -33.57
N HIS A 397 -14.84 -41.39 -33.58
CA HIS A 397 -16.27 -41.58 -33.88
C HIS A 397 -16.81 -40.60 -34.94
N VAL A 398 -16.18 -39.43 -35.10
CA VAL A 398 -16.53 -38.44 -36.13
C VAL A 398 -15.31 -38.02 -36.94
N SER A 399 -15.53 -37.73 -38.22
CA SER A 399 -14.55 -37.12 -39.12
C SER A 399 -15.24 -36.06 -40.00
N PRO A 400 -14.51 -35.06 -40.50
CA PRO A 400 -15.06 -34.01 -41.37
C PRO A 400 -15.64 -34.50 -42.70
#